data_AF-A0A0K8RH20-F1
#
_entry.id   AF-A0A0K8RH20-F1
#
_cell.length_a   1.000
_cell.length_b   1.000
_cell.length_c   1.000
_cell.angle_alpha   90.00
_cell.angle_beta   90.00
_cell.angle_gamma   90.00
#
_symmetry.space_group_name_H-M   'P 1'
#
loop_
_entity.id
_entity.type
_entity.pdbx_description
1 polymer ?
#
loop_
_entity_poly.entity_id
_entity_poly.type
_entity_poly.pdbx_seq_one_letter_code
_entity_poly.pdbx_strand_id
1 'polypeptide(L)'
;MAKALFYLFFGLFGDVMCNYNDPRLCTSESYQAEGYAPSCRFKCLNGDVEEEVDYERGTFCFVNREDGTLHHLGHCDKGTCVPENRGPGGSLPHQWDAEYHGCNDVMTDKVVKNCTYVCKKERQSWELPLYFYGVYEGKCELDGETGICRSGVCHSGSQFPQIDNDALPTPSK
;
A
#
# COMPACT_ATOMS: atom_id res chain seq x y z
N MET A 1 61.45 38.84 7.80
CA MET A 1 60.83 38.94 6.45
C MET A 1 59.65 37.99 6.41
N ALA A 2 58.43 38.50 6.50
CA ALA A 2 57.21 37.68 6.56
C ALA A 2 56.67 37.49 5.13
N LYS A 3 56.66 36.25 4.64
CA LYS A 3 56.03 35.88 3.37
C LYS A 3 54.53 35.71 3.61
N ALA A 4 53.73 36.63 3.07
CA ALA A 4 52.29 36.46 3.01
C ALA A 4 51.96 35.47 1.87
N LEU A 5 51.43 34.30 2.24
CA LEU A 5 50.88 33.32 1.31
C LEU A 5 49.47 33.79 0.91
N PHE A 6 49.31 34.19 -0.36
CA PHE A 6 48.00 34.42 -0.97
C PHE A 6 47.32 33.07 -1.19
N TYR A 7 46.25 32.78 -0.44
CA TYR A 7 45.38 31.64 -0.69
C TYR A 7 44.48 31.95 -1.89
N LEU A 8 44.72 31.27 -3.01
CA LEU A 8 43.90 31.32 -4.21
C LEU A 8 42.83 30.23 -4.11
N PHE A 9 41.63 30.61 -3.67
CA PHE A 9 40.45 29.73 -3.71
C PHE A 9 39.96 29.64 -5.16
N PHE A 10 40.36 28.60 -5.88
CA PHE A 10 39.64 28.18 -7.08
C PHE A 10 38.37 27.44 -6.63
N GLY A 11 37.27 28.18 -6.56
CA GLY A 11 35.94 27.59 -6.51
C GLY A 11 35.67 26.87 -7.83
N LEU A 12 35.89 25.56 -7.86
CA LEU A 12 35.22 24.68 -8.80
C LEU A 12 33.73 24.76 -8.44
N PHE A 13 32.99 25.57 -9.19
CA PHE A 13 31.55 25.35 -9.34
C PHE A 13 31.43 23.97 -9.99
N GLY A 14 31.38 22.92 -9.18
CA GLY A 14 30.82 21.67 -9.62
C GLY A 14 29.41 22.00 -10.06
N ASP A 15 29.12 21.83 -11.35
CA ASP A 15 27.76 21.83 -11.84
C ASP A 15 26.96 20.88 -10.94
N VAL A 16 26.16 21.47 -10.04
CA VAL A 16 25.10 20.73 -9.37
C VAL A 16 24.12 20.45 -10.50
N MET A 17 24.33 19.34 -11.21
CA MET A 17 23.32 18.75 -12.05
C MET A 17 22.21 18.27 -11.10
N CYS A 18 21.35 19.20 -10.69
CA CYS A 18 20.00 18.88 -10.26
C CYS A 18 19.38 18.17 -11.46
N ASN A 19 19.45 16.84 -11.49
CA ASN A 19 18.71 16.06 -12.45
C ASN A 19 17.24 16.32 -12.13
N TYR A 20 16.65 17.25 -12.87
CA TYR A 20 15.26 17.65 -12.74
C TYR A 20 14.44 16.50 -13.35
N ASN A 21 14.34 15.40 -12.62
CA ASN A 21 13.47 14.29 -12.99
C ASN A 21 12.04 14.81 -12.86
N ASP A 22 11.45 15.26 -13.96
CA ASP A 22 10.01 15.50 -14.01
C ASP A 22 9.33 14.16 -13.72
N PRO A 23 8.60 14.04 -12.59
CA PRO A 23 7.98 12.77 -12.17
C PRO A 23 6.93 12.28 -13.15
N ARG A 24 6.57 13.09 -14.15
CA ARG A 24 5.66 12.72 -15.23
C ARG A 24 6.37 11.98 -16.35
N LEU A 25 7.69 11.92 -16.42
CA LEU A 25 8.39 11.22 -17.52
C LEU A 25 8.31 9.70 -17.37
N CYS A 26 8.13 8.99 -18.48
CA CYS A 26 8.19 7.52 -18.52
C CYS A 26 9.63 7.06 -18.26
N THR A 27 9.99 6.90 -16.98
CA THR A 27 11.37 6.62 -16.53
C THR A 27 11.52 5.29 -15.81
N SER A 28 10.43 4.74 -15.28
CA SER A 28 10.38 3.43 -14.64
C SER A 28 9.03 2.79 -14.87
N GLU A 29 9.00 1.48 -15.08
CA GLU A 29 7.77 0.69 -15.09
C GLU A 29 7.35 0.27 -13.66
N SER A 30 8.18 0.48 -12.64
CA SER A 30 7.83 0.15 -11.25
C SER A 30 7.04 1.26 -10.55
N TYR A 31 6.17 0.88 -9.61
CA TYR A 31 5.51 1.85 -8.74
C TYR A 31 6.56 2.54 -7.85
N GLN A 32 6.64 3.86 -7.97
CA GLN A 32 7.72 4.63 -7.35
C GLN A 32 7.47 4.97 -5.87
N ALA A 33 6.27 4.71 -5.36
CA ALA A 33 5.91 4.92 -3.97
C ALA A 33 5.99 3.61 -3.18
N GLU A 34 6.27 3.74 -1.88
CA GLU A 34 6.14 2.62 -0.95
C GLU A 34 4.68 2.19 -0.80
N GLY A 35 4.47 0.90 -0.58
CA GLY A 35 3.14 0.34 -0.34
C GLY A 35 2.43 -0.11 -1.61
N TYR A 36 1.12 0.04 -1.61
CA TYR A 36 0.26 -0.45 -2.69
C TYR A 36 -0.01 0.61 -3.74
N ALA A 37 0.02 0.21 -5.01
CA ALA A 37 -0.44 1.04 -6.11
C ALA A 37 -1.98 1.08 -6.14
N PRO A 38 -2.60 2.27 -6.29
CA PRO A 38 -4.06 2.40 -6.42
C PRO A 38 -4.58 1.98 -7.81
N SER A 39 -3.68 1.68 -8.74
CA SER A 39 -3.94 1.24 -10.11
C SER A 39 -2.74 0.43 -10.59
N CYS A 40 -2.93 -0.47 -11.55
CA CYS A 40 -1.83 -1.15 -12.23
C CYS A 40 -1.35 -0.44 -13.50
N ARG A 41 -1.83 0.79 -13.71
CA ARG A 41 -1.45 1.68 -14.80
C ARG A 41 -1.17 3.07 -14.28
N PHE A 42 -0.26 3.76 -14.96
CA PHE A 42 0.00 5.17 -14.74
C PHE A 42 0.16 5.92 -16.04
N LYS A 43 -0.15 7.21 -15.98
CA LYS A 43 0.06 8.13 -17.09
C LYS A 43 1.44 8.77 -16.96
N CYS A 44 2.19 8.77 -18.04
CA CYS A 44 3.48 9.42 -18.12
C CYS A 44 3.66 10.10 -19.49
N LEU A 45 4.70 10.92 -19.60
CA LEU A 45 5.08 11.68 -20.76
C LEU A 45 6.29 11.01 -21.41
N ASN A 46 6.14 10.69 -22.68
CA ASN A 46 7.21 10.24 -23.55
C ASN A 46 7.47 11.34 -24.59
N GLY A 47 8.40 12.24 -24.26
CA GLY A 47 8.50 13.53 -24.95
C GLY A 47 7.28 14.39 -24.67
N ASP A 48 6.55 14.79 -25.72
CA ASP A 48 5.33 15.60 -25.63
C ASP A 48 4.03 14.76 -25.66
N VAL A 49 4.14 13.43 -25.69
CA VAL A 49 2.98 12.53 -25.78
C VAL A 49 2.68 11.96 -24.40
N GLU A 50 1.42 12.10 -23.95
CA GLU A 50 0.91 11.39 -22.78
C GLU A 50 0.60 9.94 -23.17
N GLU A 51 1.25 9.00 -22.50
CA GLU A 51 1.08 7.57 -22.66
C GLU A 51 0.55 6.98 -21.35
N GLU A 52 -0.28 5.94 -21.45
CA GLU A 52 -0.65 5.11 -20.30
C GLU A 52 0.13 3.80 -20.39
N VAL A 53 0.88 3.50 -19.33
CA VAL A 53 1.77 2.35 -19.25
C VAL A 53 1.41 1.49 -18.05
N ASP A 54 1.63 0.18 -18.19
CA ASP A 54 1.39 -0.79 -17.14
C ASP A 54 2.54 -0.76 -16.13
N TYR A 55 2.23 -0.91 -14.83
CA TYR A 55 3.25 -1.17 -13.83
C TYR A 55 3.86 -2.57 -14.01
N GLU A 56 5.10 -2.71 -13.54
CA GLU A 56 5.86 -3.96 -13.54
C GLU A 56 5.05 -5.08 -12.87
N ARG A 57 5.15 -6.27 -13.47
CA ARG A 57 4.51 -7.47 -12.94
C ARG A 57 4.98 -7.74 -11.51
N GLY A 58 4.03 -7.98 -10.60
CA GLY A 58 4.32 -8.21 -9.18
C GLY A 58 4.21 -6.97 -8.30
N THR A 59 4.08 -5.77 -8.88
CA THR A 59 3.81 -4.54 -8.12
C THR A 59 2.53 -4.72 -7.28
N PHE A 60 2.61 -4.54 -5.96
CA PHE A 60 1.44 -4.68 -5.09
C PHE A 60 0.40 -3.60 -5.39
N CYS A 61 -0.86 -4.00 -5.45
CA CYS A 61 -1.98 -3.14 -5.79
C CYS A 61 -3.21 -3.47 -4.97
N PHE A 62 -4.18 -2.56 -4.99
CA PHE A 62 -5.48 -2.81 -4.37
C PHE A 62 -6.62 -2.38 -5.28
N VAL A 63 -7.77 -3.02 -5.08
CA VAL A 63 -9.01 -2.67 -5.75
C VAL A 63 -10.05 -2.36 -4.69
N ASN A 64 -10.69 -1.20 -4.81
CA ASN A 64 -11.87 -0.86 -4.01
C ASN A 64 -13.15 -1.18 -4.78
N ARG A 65 -14.23 -1.42 -4.04
CA ARG A 65 -15.60 -1.44 -4.56
C ARG A 65 -16.09 -0.01 -4.82
N GLU A 66 -17.24 0.11 -5.47
CA GLU A 66 -17.89 1.40 -5.73
C GLU A 66 -18.21 2.18 -4.44
N ASP A 67 -18.47 1.47 -3.33
CA ASP A 67 -18.73 2.08 -2.02
C ASP A 67 -17.44 2.51 -1.28
N GLY A 68 -16.28 2.37 -1.91
CA GLY A 68 -14.97 2.73 -1.37
C GLY A 68 -14.36 1.67 -0.44
N THR A 69 -15.06 0.57 -0.15
CA THR A 69 -14.50 -0.52 0.67
C THR A 69 -13.51 -1.36 -0.12
N LEU A 70 -12.49 -1.90 0.55
CA LEU A 70 -11.49 -2.75 -0.08
C LEU A 70 -12.12 -4.03 -0.64
N HIS A 71 -12.02 -4.25 -1.95
CA HIS A 71 -12.42 -5.48 -2.61
C HIS A 71 -11.35 -6.56 -2.41
N HIS A 72 -10.12 -6.30 -2.85
CA HIS A 72 -8.97 -7.18 -2.62
C HIS A 72 -7.64 -6.43 -2.69
N LEU A 73 -6.63 -7.06 -2.11
CA LEU A 73 -5.21 -6.78 -2.34
C LEU A 73 -4.68 -7.77 -3.37
N GLY A 74 -3.66 -7.40 -4.12
CA GLY A 74 -3.09 -8.26 -5.15
C GLY A 74 -1.80 -7.72 -5.73
N HIS A 75 -1.47 -8.22 -6.92
CA HIS A 75 -0.34 -7.74 -7.71
C HIS A 75 -0.75 -7.34 -9.11
N CYS A 76 0.06 -6.51 -9.75
CA CYS A 76 -0.14 -6.12 -11.13
C CYS A 76 0.28 -7.24 -12.09
N ASP A 77 -0.61 -7.56 -13.03
CA ASP A 77 -0.34 -8.37 -14.21
C ASP A 77 -0.99 -7.71 -15.43
N LYS A 78 -0.17 -7.29 -16.40
CA LYS A 78 -0.62 -6.64 -17.66
C LYS A 78 -1.64 -5.51 -17.43
N GLY A 79 -1.30 -4.60 -16.52
CA GLY A 79 -2.13 -3.44 -16.20
C GLY A 79 -3.37 -3.74 -15.36
N THR A 80 -3.55 -4.98 -14.89
CA THR A 80 -4.68 -5.39 -14.06
C THR A 80 -4.21 -5.79 -12.68
N CYS A 81 -4.92 -5.34 -11.64
CA CYS A 81 -4.68 -5.83 -10.29
C CYS A 81 -5.37 -7.18 -10.11
N VAL A 82 -4.58 -8.25 -10.02
CA VAL A 82 -5.10 -9.61 -9.86
C VAL A 82 -5.02 -10.02 -8.38
N PRO A 83 -6.08 -10.62 -7.81
CA PRO A 83 -6.07 -11.03 -6.40
C PRO A 83 -4.98 -12.07 -6.13
N GLU A 84 -4.20 -11.86 -5.07
CA GLU A 84 -3.24 -12.84 -4.59
C GLU A 84 -3.65 -13.32 -3.20
N ASN A 85 -4.38 -14.44 -3.20
CA ASN A 85 -4.89 -15.05 -1.98
C ASN A 85 -3.81 -15.85 -1.26
N ARG A 86 -4.05 -16.18 0.01
CA ARG A 86 -3.18 -17.06 0.80
C ARG A 86 -2.92 -18.36 0.06
N GLY A 87 -1.65 -18.80 0.03
CA GLY A 87 -1.28 -20.06 -0.59
C GLY A 87 -1.94 -21.27 0.11
N PRO A 88 -2.02 -22.44 -0.54
CA PRO A 88 -2.66 -23.65 0.01
C PRO A 88 -2.05 -24.14 1.33
N GLY A 89 -0.83 -23.70 1.69
CA GLY A 89 -0.19 -23.97 2.98
C GLY A 89 -0.41 -22.89 4.05
N GLY A 90 -1.28 -21.92 3.82
CA GLY A 90 -1.52 -20.79 4.73
C GLY A 90 -0.41 -19.74 4.73
N SER A 91 0.61 -19.89 3.88
CA SER A 91 1.66 -18.88 3.67
C SER A 91 1.03 -17.60 3.14
N LEU A 92 1.28 -16.50 3.85
CA LEU A 92 0.88 -15.18 3.42
C LEU A 92 1.77 -14.74 2.24
N PRO A 93 1.20 -14.20 1.15
CA PRO A 93 2.00 -13.55 0.14
C PRO A 93 2.68 -12.31 0.73
N HIS A 94 3.83 -11.91 0.17
CA HIS A 94 4.66 -10.80 0.65
C HIS A 94 3.92 -9.47 0.80
N GLN A 95 2.82 -9.27 0.08
CA GLN A 95 1.96 -8.11 0.28
C GLN A 95 1.44 -7.97 1.73
N TRP A 96 1.35 -9.07 2.48
CA TRP A 96 0.94 -9.08 3.90
C TRP A 96 2.12 -8.97 4.88
N ASP A 97 3.32 -8.66 4.40
CA ASP A 97 4.47 -8.43 5.27
C ASP A 97 4.22 -7.19 6.15
N ALA A 98 4.80 -7.21 7.36
CA ALA A 98 4.53 -6.20 8.38
C ALA A 98 4.88 -4.76 7.95
N GLU A 99 5.81 -4.60 7.01
CA GLU A 99 6.17 -3.29 6.44
C GLU A 99 5.02 -2.65 5.66
N TYR A 100 4.13 -3.46 5.09
CA TYR A 100 2.93 -3.00 4.38
C TYR A 100 1.74 -2.78 5.31
N HIS A 101 1.84 -3.23 6.56
CA HIS A 101 0.85 -3.00 7.62
C HIS A 101 1.01 -1.61 8.26
N GLY A 102 0.87 -0.58 7.43
CA GLY A 102 1.12 0.80 7.83
C GLY A 102 -0.08 1.51 8.46
N CYS A 103 -1.29 0.98 8.32
CA CYS A 103 -2.50 1.58 8.90
C CYS A 103 -2.76 1.02 10.30
N ASN A 104 -3.48 1.77 11.13
CA ASN A 104 -3.81 1.33 12.48
C ASN A 104 -4.89 0.23 12.45
N ASP A 105 -4.84 -0.70 13.39
CA ASP A 105 -5.94 -1.64 13.56
C ASP A 105 -7.18 -0.92 14.11
N VAL A 106 -8.34 -1.28 13.59
CA VAL A 106 -9.62 -0.63 13.93
C VAL A 106 -10.55 -1.66 14.56
N MET A 107 -10.84 -1.50 15.84
CA MET A 107 -11.93 -2.22 16.47
C MET A 107 -13.27 -1.64 16.00
N THR A 108 -14.20 -2.51 15.61
CA THR A 108 -15.52 -2.09 15.14
C THR A 108 -16.62 -3.05 15.58
N ASP A 109 -17.76 -2.46 15.94
CA ASP A 109 -19.03 -3.14 16.21
C ASP A 109 -19.86 -3.39 14.95
N LYS A 110 -19.50 -2.73 13.84
CA LYS A 110 -20.17 -2.87 12.54
C LYS A 110 -19.76 -4.17 11.87
N VAL A 111 -20.68 -4.76 11.11
CA VAL A 111 -20.38 -5.88 10.22
C VAL A 111 -19.69 -5.33 8.97
N VAL A 112 -18.38 -5.57 8.85
CA VAL A 112 -17.60 -5.09 7.70
C VAL A 112 -17.65 -6.07 6.53
N LYS A 113 -17.64 -5.56 5.30
CA LYS A 113 -17.57 -6.39 4.08
C LYS A 113 -16.21 -7.03 3.86
N ASN A 114 -15.16 -6.42 4.41
CA ASN A 114 -13.79 -6.91 4.34
C ASN A 114 -13.10 -6.62 5.67
N CYS A 115 -12.34 -7.57 6.19
CA CYS A 115 -11.56 -7.44 7.42
C CYS A 115 -10.25 -6.69 7.22
N THR A 116 -9.88 -6.39 5.99
CA THR A 116 -8.76 -5.54 5.63
C THR A 116 -9.27 -4.27 4.98
N TYR A 117 -8.56 -3.17 5.21
CA TYR A 117 -8.79 -1.90 4.54
C TYR A 117 -7.45 -1.28 4.13
N VAL A 118 -7.52 -0.28 3.24
CA VAL A 118 -6.35 0.50 2.82
C VAL A 118 -6.51 1.93 3.30
N CYS A 119 -5.43 2.50 3.87
CA CYS A 119 -5.36 3.91 4.21
C CYS A 119 -4.29 4.61 3.37
N LYS A 120 -4.54 5.88 3.08
CA LYS A 120 -3.57 6.79 2.51
C LYS A 120 -2.75 7.41 3.65
N LYS A 121 -1.42 7.38 3.56
CA LYS A 121 -0.55 8.21 4.41
C LYS A 121 -0.20 9.50 3.68
N GLU A 122 -0.47 10.62 4.35
CA GLU A 122 -0.16 11.94 3.81
C GLU A 122 1.35 12.17 3.77
N ARG A 123 1.79 12.80 2.70
CA ARG A 123 3.17 13.22 2.41
C ARG A 123 3.15 14.63 1.84
N GLN A 124 4.30 15.13 1.40
CA GLN A 124 4.34 16.44 0.73
C GLN A 124 3.51 16.39 -0.56
N SER A 125 2.90 17.51 -0.95
CA SER A 125 1.92 17.55 -2.05
C SER A 125 2.48 17.19 -3.44
N TRP A 126 3.81 17.20 -3.60
CA TRP A 126 4.52 16.81 -4.81
C TRP A 126 5.02 15.35 -4.80
N GLU A 127 4.86 14.64 -3.69
CA GLU A 127 5.18 13.22 -3.59
C GLU A 127 3.94 12.38 -3.93
N LEU A 128 4.17 11.18 -4.49
CA LEU A 128 3.10 10.22 -4.68
C LEU A 128 2.53 9.79 -3.32
N PRO A 129 1.19 9.68 -3.20
CA PRO A 129 0.57 9.21 -1.98
C PRO A 129 0.99 7.78 -1.68
N LEU A 130 1.21 7.47 -0.40
CA LEU A 130 1.50 6.12 0.03
C LEU A 130 0.23 5.42 0.48
N TYR A 131 0.06 4.16 0.12
CA TYR A 131 -1.07 3.34 0.53
C TYR A 131 -0.60 2.10 1.25
N PHE A 132 -1.18 1.86 2.42
CA PHE A 132 -0.85 0.72 3.26
C PHE A 132 -2.12 -0.01 3.65
N TYR A 133 -2.00 -1.26 4.09
CA TYR A 133 -3.15 -1.97 4.64
C TYR A 133 -3.25 -1.79 6.17
N GLY A 134 -4.44 -1.97 6.68
CA GLY A 134 -4.77 -2.15 8.10
C GLY A 134 -5.84 -3.20 8.25
N VAL A 135 -6.10 -3.65 9.47
CA VAL A 135 -7.14 -4.65 9.73
C VAL A 135 -8.26 -4.13 10.62
N TYR A 136 -9.46 -4.62 10.37
CA TYR A 136 -10.58 -4.51 11.29
C TYR A 136 -10.56 -5.68 12.27
N GLU A 137 -10.89 -5.39 13.53
CA GLU A 137 -11.19 -6.39 14.55
C GLU A 137 -12.66 -6.25 14.94
N GLY A 138 -13.46 -7.31 14.72
CA GLY A 138 -14.90 -7.23 14.88
C GLY A 138 -15.64 -8.27 14.03
N LYS A 139 -16.88 -7.93 13.66
CA LYS A 139 -17.76 -8.78 12.85
C LYS A 139 -17.58 -8.50 11.35
N CYS A 140 -17.73 -9.51 10.51
CA CYS A 140 -17.65 -9.37 9.06
C CYS A 140 -18.72 -10.17 8.32
N GLU A 141 -18.96 -9.83 7.07
CA GLU A 141 -19.84 -10.58 6.18
C GLU A 141 -19.06 -11.74 5.51
N LEU A 142 -19.57 -12.96 5.65
CA LEU A 142 -19.00 -14.17 5.05
C LEU A 142 -20.13 -14.99 4.42
N ASP A 143 -20.21 -15.02 3.09
CA ASP A 143 -21.19 -15.81 2.33
C ASP A 143 -22.65 -15.62 2.80
N GLY A 144 -23.01 -14.39 3.21
CA GLY A 144 -24.35 -14.06 3.71
C GLY A 144 -24.56 -14.30 5.21
N GLU A 145 -23.55 -14.82 5.91
CA GLU A 145 -23.52 -14.98 7.37
C GLU A 145 -22.62 -13.93 8.04
N THR A 146 -22.72 -13.83 9.37
CA THR A 146 -21.81 -13.01 10.17
C THR A 146 -20.63 -13.85 10.65
N GLY A 147 -19.44 -13.52 10.14
CA GLY A 147 -18.15 -14.04 10.59
C GLY A 147 -17.45 -13.12 11.59
N ILE A 148 -16.21 -13.48 11.91
CA ILE A 148 -15.32 -12.74 12.81
C ILE A 148 -14.02 -12.42 12.06
N CYS A 149 -13.61 -11.15 12.13
CA CYS A 149 -12.33 -10.72 11.60
C CYS A 149 -11.19 -11.18 12.49
N ARG A 150 -10.19 -11.84 11.88
CA ARG A 150 -8.93 -12.18 12.54
C ARG A 150 -7.78 -12.08 11.57
N SER A 151 -6.80 -11.23 11.90
CA SER A 151 -5.60 -10.99 11.10
C SER A 151 -5.95 -10.64 9.64
N GLY A 152 -6.89 -9.72 9.45
CA GLY A 152 -7.32 -9.22 8.14
C GLY A 152 -8.21 -10.18 7.33
N VAL A 153 -8.58 -11.34 7.87
CA VAL A 153 -9.43 -12.32 7.17
C VAL A 153 -10.72 -12.55 7.93
N CYS A 154 -11.81 -12.67 7.19
CA CYS A 154 -13.10 -13.04 7.74
C CYS A 154 -13.18 -14.56 7.89
N HIS A 155 -13.40 -15.02 9.11
CA HIS A 155 -13.53 -16.42 9.46
C HIS A 155 -14.97 -16.71 9.89
N SER A 156 -15.44 -17.94 9.71
CA SER A 156 -16.77 -18.31 10.18
C SER A 156 -16.83 -18.22 11.71
N GLY A 157 -17.90 -17.62 12.23
CA GLY A 157 -18.12 -17.52 13.68
C GLY A 157 -18.18 -18.88 14.37
N SER A 158 -18.54 -19.96 13.66
CA SER A 158 -18.60 -21.32 14.20
C SER A 158 -17.23 -21.93 14.49
N GLN A 159 -16.15 -21.34 13.95
CA GLN A 159 -14.77 -21.76 14.21
C GLN A 159 -14.22 -21.22 15.53
N PHE A 160 -14.96 -20.32 16.19
CA PHE A 160 -14.60 -19.75 17.48
C PHE A 160 -15.56 -20.27 18.55
N PRO A 161 -15.07 -20.56 19.78
CA PRO A 161 -15.96 -20.88 20.88
C PRO A 161 -16.95 -19.73 21.08
N GLN A 162 -18.24 -20.06 21.18
CA GLN A 162 -19.26 -19.07 21.55
C GLN A 162 -18.91 -18.57 22.94
N ILE A 163 -18.42 -17.33 23.02
CA ILE A 163 -18.24 -16.65 24.30
C ILE A 163 -19.65 -16.23 24.70
N ASP A 164 -20.21 -16.89 25.70
CA ASP A 164 -21.46 -16.47 26.31
C ASP A 164 -21.33 -14.99 26.72
N ASN A 165 -22.15 -14.14 26.08
CA ASN A 165 -22.31 -12.70 26.25
C ASN A 165 -21.21 -11.83 25.60
N ASP A 166 -21.51 -11.29 24.40
CA ASP A 166 -21.19 -9.96 23.81
C ASP A 166 -19.90 -9.19 24.20
N ALA A 167 -18.93 -9.83 24.84
CA ALA A 167 -17.67 -9.23 25.25
C ALA A 167 -16.65 -9.52 24.15
N LEU A 168 -16.33 -8.47 23.39
CA LEU A 168 -15.16 -8.47 22.51
C LEU A 168 -13.93 -8.91 23.32
N PRO A 169 -13.15 -9.89 22.83
CA PRO A 169 -11.95 -10.32 23.53
C PRO A 169 -10.97 -9.15 23.65
N THR A 170 -10.58 -8.84 24.88
CA THR A 170 -9.52 -7.86 25.16
C THR A 170 -8.18 -8.40 24.67
N PRO A 171 -7.40 -7.60 23.93
CA PRO A 171 -6.11 -8.04 23.42
C PRO A 171 -5.11 -8.26 24.57
N SER A 172 -4.33 -9.34 24.45
CA SER A 172 -3.14 -9.54 25.29
C SER A 172 -2.17 -8.39 25.04
N LYS A 173 -1.68 -7.81 26.14
CA LYS A 173 -0.52 -6.90 26.13
C LYS A 173 0.73 -7.59 25.60
#